data_AF-A0A2P2EDL0-F1
#
_entry.id   AF-A0A2P2EDL0-F1
#
_cell.length_a   1.000
_cell.length_b   1.000
_cell.length_c   1.000
_cell.angle_alpha   90.00
_cell.angle_beta   90.00
_cell.angle_gamma   90.00
#
_symmetry.space_group_name_H-M   'P 1'
#
loop_
_entity.id
_entity.type
_entity.pdbx_description
1 polymer ?
#
loop_
_entity_poly.entity_id
_entity_poly.type
_entity_poly.pdbx_seq_one_letter_code
_entity_poly.pdbx_strand_id
1 'polypeptide(L)'
;MITKAHTLVAAYNDLKTQYGEPNVIEIGTSADDHEAQLNGFMSKAHERATMGLALAQLPTGVVKLVPRGSTLGTAAAEAQNKS
;
A
#
# COMPACT_ATOMS: atom_id res chain seq x y z
N MET A 1 5.87 18.32 -7.37
CA MET A 1 4.79 17.60 -8.08
C MET A 1 5.18 16.14 -8.09
N ILE A 2 4.47 15.27 -7.35
CA ILE A 2 4.80 13.82 -7.34
C ILE A 2 4.19 13.22 -8.60
N THR A 3 5.01 12.88 -9.59
CA THR A 3 4.59 12.12 -10.76
C THR A 3 4.06 10.77 -10.26
N LYS A 4 2.82 10.40 -10.62
CA LYS A 4 2.26 9.11 -10.22
C LYS A 4 3.15 7.99 -10.77
N ALA A 5 3.86 7.29 -9.89
CA ALA A 5 4.65 6.14 -10.26
C ALA A 5 3.74 5.04 -10.86
N HIS A 6 4.15 4.49 -12.00
CA HIS A 6 3.35 3.52 -12.76
C HIS A 6 3.44 2.09 -12.22
N THR A 7 4.43 1.81 -11.37
CA THR A 7 4.64 0.48 -10.75
C THR A 7 4.93 0.62 -9.27
N LEU A 8 4.64 -0.44 -8.52
CA LEU A 8 4.88 -0.50 -7.07
C LEU A 8 6.38 -0.37 -6.74
N VAL A 9 7.25 -0.92 -7.58
CA VAL A 9 8.71 -0.82 -7.45
C VAL A 9 9.20 0.61 -7.68
N ALA A 10 8.64 1.32 -8.67
CA ALA A 10 8.98 2.72 -8.90
C ALA A 10 8.56 3.60 -7.72
N ALA A 11 7.34 3.40 -7.20
CA ALA A 11 6.86 4.10 -6.01
C ALA A 11 7.76 3.85 -4.78
N TYR A 12 8.22 2.61 -4.59
CA TYR A 12 9.17 2.26 -3.52
C TYR A 12 10.49 3.03 -3.66
N ASN A 13 11.09 3.05 -4.85
CA ASN A 13 12.36 3.73 -5.10
C ASN A 13 12.26 5.25 -4.92
N ASP A 14 11.15 5.85 -5.37
CA ASP A 14 10.91 7.29 -5.22
C ASP A 14 10.80 7.68 -3.73
N LEU A 15 10.00 6.93 -2.97
CA LEU A 15 9.83 7.17 -1.53
C LEU A 15 11.11 6.89 -0.73
N LYS A 16 11.86 5.83 -1.08
CA LYS A 16 13.17 5.53 -0.48
C LYS A 16 14.15 6.66 -0.67
N THR A 17 14.18 7.25 -1.86
CA THR A 17 15.08 8.38 -2.17
C THR A 17 14.72 9.61 -1.35
N GLN A 18 13.44 9.86 -1.11
CA GLN A 18 12.96 11.05 -0.42
C GLN A 18 13.01 10.94 1.11
N TYR A 19 12.72 9.76 1.68
CA TYR A 19 12.51 9.58 3.12
C TYR A 19 13.44 8.53 3.76
N GLY A 20 14.31 7.89 2.98
CA GLY A 20 15.15 6.78 3.43
C GLY A 20 14.46 5.41 3.30
N GLU A 21 15.22 4.35 3.59
CA GLU A 21 14.70 2.97 3.52
C GLU A 21 13.63 2.74 4.60
N PRO A 22 12.41 2.34 4.24
CA PRO A 22 11.35 2.14 5.23
C PRO A 22 11.61 0.89 6.06
N ASN A 23 11.39 0.98 7.37
CA ASN A 23 11.44 -0.18 8.28
C ASN A 23 10.24 -1.10 8.14
N VAL A 24 9.07 -0.56 7.75
CA VAL A 24 7.81 -1.27 7.50
C VAL A 24 7.05 -0.54 6.38
N ILE A 25 6.45 -1.28 5.46
CA ILE A 25 5.48 -0.78 4.48
C ILE A 25 4.13 -1.38 4.81
N GLU A 26 3.12 -0.55 5.03
CA GLU A 26 1.76 -0.99 5.28
C GLU A 26 0.87 -0.66 4.08
N ILE A 27 0.14 -1.67 3.61
CA ILE A 27 -0.75 -1.53 2.47
C ILE A 27 -2.16 -1.85 2.93
N GLY A 28 -3.01 -0.82 2.83
CA GLY A 28 -4.43 -0.89 3.18
C GLY A 28 -5.20 -1.76 2.19
N THR A 29 -5.84 -2.82 2.69
CA THR A 29 -6.82 -3.63 1.96
C THR A 29 -8.23 -3.24 2.38
N SER A 30 -9.23 -3.69 1.63
CA SER A 30 -10.64 -3.53 2.00
C SER A 30 -10.91 -4.14 3.39
N ALA A 31 -11.82 -3.54 4.15
CA ALA A 31 -12.15 -4.00 5.51
C ALA A 31 -13.02 -5.27 5.47
N ASP A 32 -13.92 -5.35 4.50
CA ASP A 32 -14.88 -6.43 4.28
C ASP A 32 -15.02 -6.80 2.78
N ASP A 33 -15.87 -7.80 2.49
CA ASP A 33 -16.10 -8.28 1.12
C ASP A 33 -16.90 -7.28 0.28
N HIS A 34 -17.72 -6.42 0.89
CA HIS A 34 -18.50 -5.42 0.17
C HIS A 34 -17.59 -4.33 -0.41
N GLU A 35 -16.67 -3.80 0.39
CA GLU A 35 -15.63 -2.88 -0.09
C GLU A 35 -14.73 -3.53 -1.15
N ALA A 36 -14.35 -4.80 -0.96
CA ALA A 36 -13.53 -5.52 -1.93
C ALA A 36 -14.24 -5.65 -3.29
N GLN A 37 -15.55 -5.93 -3.28
CA GLN A 37 -16.39 -6.00 -4.49
C GLN A 37 -16.52 -4.64 -5.19
N LEU A 38 -16.67 -3.55 -4.43
CA LEU A 38 -16.65 -2.19 -5.00
C LEU A 38 -15.31 -1.87 -5.69
N ASN A 39 -14.21 -2.45 -5.19
CA ASN A 39 -12.88 -2.32 -5.78
C ASN A 39 -12.60 -3.33 -6.92
N GLY A 40 -13.60 -4.11 -7.34
CA GLY A 40 -13.49 -5.06 -8.45
C GLY A 40 -12.93 -6.43 -8.08
N PHE A 41 -12.79 -6.74 -6.79
CA PHE A 41 -12.36 -8.06 -6.30
C PHE A 41 -13.57 -8.93 -5.94
N MET A 42 -13.45 -10.26 -6.13
CA MET A 42 -14.53 -11.18 -5.74
C MET A 42 -14.80 -11.23 -4.23
N SER A 43 -13.76 -11.05 -3.41
CA SER A 43 -13.80 -11.04 -1.94
C SER A 43 -12.53 -10.40 -1.37
N LYS A 44 -12.53 -10.08 -0.06
CA LYS A 44 -11.35 -9.61 0.66
C LYS A 44 -10.20 -10.62 0.60
N ALA A 45 -10.50 -11.92 0.58
CA ALA A 45 -9.48 -12.94 0.43
C ALA A 45 -8.82 -12.88 -0.97
N HIS A 46 -9.63 -12.69 -2.02
CA HIS A 46 -9.14 -12.53 -3.39
C HIS A 46 -8.28 -11.27 -3.55
N GLU A 47 -8.71 -10.15 -2.97
CA GLU A 47 -7.93 -8.90 -2.93
C GLU A 47 -6.58 -9.12 -2.23
N ARG A 48 -6.59 -9.68 -1.01
CA ARG A 48 -5.35 -9.93 -0.25
C ARG A 48 -4.40 -10.89 -0.96
N ALA A 49 -4.92 -11.93 -1.63
CA ALA A 49 -4.10 -12.85 -2.41
C ALA A 49 -3.47 -12.16 -3.63
N THR A 50 -4.26 -11.36 -4.35
CA THR A 50 -3.79 -10.62 -5.53
C THR A 50 -2.73 -9.60 -5.15
N MET A 51 -2.99 -8.82 -4.09
CA MET A 51 -2.02 -7.86 -3.57
C MET A 51 -0.78 -8.59 -3.03
N GLY A 52 -0.94 -9.66 -2.26
CA GLY A 52 0.17 -10.46 -1.75
C GLY A 52 1.12 -10.95 -2.85
N LEU A 53 0.58 -11.38 -3.99
CA LEU A 53 1.39 -11.79 -5.15
C LEU A 53 2.17 -10.62 -5.76
N ALA A 54 1.56 -9.44 -5.86
CA ALA A 54 2.24 -8.23 -6.34
C ALA A 54 3.36 -7.79 -5.38
N LEU A 55 3.16 -7.98 -4.07
CA LEU A 55 4.14 -7.61 -3.04
C LEU A 55 5.30 -8.57 -2.92
N ALA A 56 5.11 -9.84 -3.29
CA ALA A 56 6.22 -10.79 -3.41
C ALA A 56 7.30 -10.35 -4.42
N GLN A 57 6.99 -9.39 -5.29
CA GLN A 57 7.95 -8.80 -6.24
C GLN A 57 8.81 -7.69 -5.61
N LEU A 58 8.50 -7.24 -4.39
CA LEU A 58 9.30 -6.22 -3.71
C LEU A 58 10.53 -6.86 -3.04
N PRO A 59 11.69 -6.17 -3.08
CA PRO A 59 12.95 -6.74 -2.63
C PRO A 59 13.13 -6.92 -1.10
N THR A 60 12.11 -6.74 -0.26
CA THR A 60 12.28 -6.86 1.21
C THR A 60 11.03 -7.36 1.95
N GLY A 61 11.25 -8.20 2.98
CA GLY A 61 10.26 -8.77 3.91
C GLY A 61 9.64 -7.77 4.89
N VAL A 62 9.42 -6.55 4.41
CA VAL A 62 9.08 -5.35 5.18
C VAL A 62 7.59 -4.98 5.03
N VAL A 63 6.85 -5.72 4.19
CA VAL A 63 5.48 -5.36 3.80
C VAL A 63 4.43 -6.10 4.65
N LYS A 64 3.46 -5.34 5.18
CA LYS A 64 2.29 -5.86 5.90
C LYS A 64 1.01 -5.45 5.16
N LEU A 65 0.12 -6.42 4.94
CA LEU A 65 -1.24 -6.19 4.47
C LEU A 65 -2.17 -5.94 5.66
N VAL A 66 -2.65 -4.71 5.79
CA VAL A 66 -3.45 -4.26 6.93
C VAL A 66 -4.83 -3.78 6.46
N PRO A 67 -5.91 -3.93 7.26
CA PRO A 67 -7.19 -3.31 6.92
C PRO A 67 -7.06 -1.79 6.79
N ARG A 68 -7.80 -1.19 5.86
CA ARG A 68 -7.85 0.28 5.74
C ARG A 68 -8.29 0.90 7.08
N GLY A 69 -7.57 1.94 7.52
CA GLY A 69 -7.87 2.65 8.77
C GLY A 69 -7.29 2.02 10.04
N SER A 70 -6.60 0.87 9.95
CA SER A 70 -5.95 0.27 11.14
C SER A 70 -4.60 0.89 11.49
N THR A 71 -4.05 1.71 10.60
CA THR A 71 -2.75 2.38 10.78
C THR A 71 -2.98 3.80 11.31
N LEU A 72 -2.33 4.15 12.42
CA LEU A 72 -2.26 5.54 12.88
C LEU A 72 -1.49 6.33 11.82
N GLY A 73 -2.08 7.40 11.28
CA GLY A 73 -1.44 8.23 10.26
C GLY A 73 -0.06 8.68 10.73
N THR A 74 1.00 8.20 10.08
CA THR A 74 2.34 8.70 10.32
C THR A 74 2.55 10.00 9.53
N ALA A 75 3.60 10.77 9.86
CA ALA A 75 3.88 12.07 9.24
C ALA A 75 3.87 12.08 7.69
N ALA A 76 4.11 10.94 7.03
CA ALA A 76 3.99 10.80 5.57
C ALA A 76 2.54 10.81 5.06
N ALA A 77 1.58 10.30 5.83
CA ALA A 77 0.15 10.32 5.51
C ALA A 77 -0.45 11.73 5.68
N GLU A 78 0.03 12.51 6.64
CA GLU A 78 -0.39 13.90 6.85
C GLU A 78 0.03 14.83 5.70
N ALA A 79 1.19 14.55 5.08
CA ALA A 79 1.69 15.35 3.95
C ALA A 79 0.83 15.21 2.68
N GLN A 80 0.14 14.09 2.48
CA GLN A 80 -0.75 13.87 1.33
C GLN A 80 -2.17 14.44 1.53
N ASN A 81 -2.58 14.75 2.77
CA ASN A 81 -3.93 15.22 3.09
C ASN A 81 -4.04 16.76 3.17
N LYS A 82 -2.98 17.49 2.81
CA LYS A 82 -2.92 18.97 2.78
C LYS A 82 -2.80 19.55 1.36
N SER A 83 -3.23 18.81 0.33
CA SER A 83 -3.30 19.32 -1.06
C SER A 83 -4.71 19.74 -1.42
#